data_AF-A0A540V1C7-F1
#
_entry.id   AF-A0A540V1C7-F1
#
_cell.length_a   1.000
_cell.length_b   1.000
_cell.length_c   1.000
_cell.angle_alpha   90.00
_cell.angle_beta   90.00
_cell.angle_gamma   90.00
#
_symmetry.space_group_name_H-M   'P 1'
#
loop_
_entity.id
_entity.type
_entity.pdbx_description
1 polymer ?
#
loop_
_entity_poly.entity_id
_entity_poly.type
_entity_poly.pdbx_seq_one_letter_code
_entity_poly.pdbx_strand_id
1 'polypeptide(L)'
;MPRSSLLLLLCIWIISSATADAQPLQVDVQERVLDNGVTVLVWERPAAGRIGAPIAEAVERLQREVTDERNRLADCFRQRDVTAEVEASCTHARLDSLETLHLELAAEQNAMTTGIAFDLIYQRAGGTGLTASTGRDWMKFDIDLPANQLELFMWMERSRVENPVFRYFEPEREVVVDQIRRQDNRPDGPYRRVLRSLTYDAHPYGWAHWFSDLTRATREDHWEIFYTYFIPQNLV
;
A
#
# COMPACT_ATOMS: atom_id res chain seq x y z
N MET A 1 40.15 67.29 15.35
CA MET A 1 38.92 67.80 16.00
C MET A 1 38.34 68.91 15.12
N PRO A 2 37.02 69.19 15.09
CA PRO A 2 35.89 68.46 15.68
C PRO A 2 34.69 68.21 14.72
N ARG A 3 33.80 67.28 15.15
CA ARG A 3 32.32 67.24 15.03
C ARG A 3 31.60 68.05 13.92
N SER A 4 30.73 67.35 13.17
CA SER A 4 29.26 67.54 13.30
C SER A 4 28.50 66.28 12.87
N SER A 5 27.32 66.06 13.47
CA SER A 5 26.52 64.84 13.33
C SER A 5 25.38 65.04 12.33
N LEU A 6 24.94 63.96 11.67
CA LEU A 6 23.54 63.83 11.27
C LEU A 6 23.00 62.47 11.75
N LEU A 7 21.98 62.50 12.59
CA LEU A 7 21.12 61.34 12.88
C LEU A 7 20.22 61.10 11.67
N LEU A 8 19.98 59.83 11.34
CA LEU A 8 18.73 59.41 10.71
C LEU A 8 18.35 57.99 11.13
N LEU A 9 17.44 57.97 12.11
CA LEU A 9 16.40 56.98 12.45
C LEU A 9 16.61 55.49 12.12
N LEU A 10 16.55 54.70 13.20
CA LEU A 10 16.19 53.28 13.22
C LEU A 10 14.99 52.95 12.31
N CYS A 11 15.09 51.85 11.57
CA CYS A 11 14.00 50.89 11.45
C CYS A 11 14.50 49.53 11.96
N ILE A 12 13.92 49.06 13.06
CA ILE A 12 14.18 47.74 13.63
C ILE A 12 13.34 46.70 12.89
N TRP A 13 13.98 45.63 12.42
CA TRP A 13 13.35 44.32 12.25
C TRP A 13 14.08 43.32 13.14
N ILE A 14 13.46 42.93 14.26
CA ILE A 14 13.94 41.80 15.07
C ILE A 14 13.48 40.52 14.38
N ILE A 15 14.28 40.02 13.46
CA ILE A 15 14.34 38.58 13.23
C ILE A 15 15.43 38.08 14.17
N SER A 16 15.04 37.38 15.23
CA SER A 16 16.00 36.72 16.10
C SER A 16 16.66 35.58 15.33
N SER A 17 17.79 35.87 14.68
CA SER A 17 18.69 34.86 14.16
C SER A 17 19.40 34.19 15.32
N ALA A 18 18.67 33.40 16.10
CA ALA A 18 19.26 32.34 16.88
C ALA A 18 19.85 31.35 15.89
N THR A 19 21.13 31.53 15.58
CA THR A 19 21.97 30.53 14.93
C THR A 19 22.10 29.36 15.89
N ALA A 20 21.08 28.53 15.97
CA ALA A 20 21.25 27.17 16.43
C ALA A 20 22.22 26.51 15.45
N ASP A 21 23.39 26.10 15.95
CA ASP A 21 24.37 25.37 15.15
C ASP A 21 23.66 24.20 14.48
N ALA A 22 23.59 24.23 13.15
CA ALA A 22 23.19 23.08 12.36
C ALA A 22 24.35 22.08 12.41
N GLN A 23 24.49 21.42 13.57
CA GLN A 23 25.34 20.24 13.71
C GLN A 23 24.92 19.27 12.61
N PRO A 24 25.88 18.70 11.85
CA PRO A 24 25.55 17.73 10.83
C PRO A 24 24.78 16.59 11.50
N LEU A 25 23.68 16.18 10.88
CA LEU A 25 22.77 15.18 11.43
C LEU A 25 23.49 13.82 11.50
N GLN A 26 24.21 13.57 12.60
CA GLN A 26 24.87 12.29 12.88
C GLN A 26 23.82 11.27 13.28
N VAL A 27 23.20 10.65 12.28
CA VAL A 27 22.35 9.48 12.47
C VAL A 27 23.27 8.27 12.63
N ASP A 28 23.42 7.78 13.86
CA ASP A 28 24.04 6.47 14.13
C ASP A 28 23.02 5.38 13.74
N VAL A 29 23.08 4.96 12.47
CA VAL A 29 22.20 3.92 11.93
C VAL A 29 22.79 2.56 12.31
N GLN A 30 22.16 1.86 13.25
CA GLN A 30 22.51 0.48 13.55
C GLN A 30 21.73 -0.48 12.66
N GLU A 31 22.40 -1.04 11.67
CA GLU A 31 21.88 -2.14 10.87
C GLU A 31 21.86 -3.44 11.69
N ARG A 32 20.68 -4.08 11.76
CA ARG A 32 20.46 -5.37 12.42
C ARG A 32 19.74 -6.32 11.47
N VAL A 33 20.42 -7.34 10.98
CA VAL A 33 19.78 -8.45 10.26
C VAL A 33 19.24 -9.44 11.29
N LEU A 34 17.93 -9.70 11.25
CA LEU A 34 17.25 -10.68 12.11
C LEU A 34 17.46 -12.11 11.59
N ASP A 35 17.24 -13.12 12.43
CA ASP A 35 17.42 -14.54 12.09
C ASP A 35 16.56 -15.02 10.90
N ASN A 36 15.46 -14.32 10.61
CA ASN A 36 14.60 -14.57 9.44
C ASN A 36 15.05 -13.82 8.17
N GLY A 37 16.11 -13.01 8.24
CA GLY A 37 16.69 -12.26 7.12
C GLY A 37 16.11 -10.86 6.88
N VAL A 38 15.21 -10.36 7.75
CA VAL A 38 14.80 -8.94 7.72
C VAL A 38 15.97 -8.06 8.15
N THR A 39 16.31 -7.05 7.35
CA THR A 39 17.20 -5.98 7.81
C THR A 39 16.36 -4.94 8.55
N VAL A 40 16.77 -4.56 9.76
CA VAL A 40 16.15 -3.47 10.53
C VAL A 40 17.18 -2.39 10.72
N LEU A 41 16.91 -1.20 10.19
CA LEU A 41 17.73 -0.01 10.43
C LEU A 41 17.21 0.71 11.68
N VAL A 42 17.87 0.50 12.82
CA VAL A 42 17.51 1.12 14.09
C VAL A 42 18.32 2.40 14.29
N TRP A 43 17.63 3.53 14.47
CA TRP A 43 18.19 4.74 15.08
C TRP A 43 17.37 5.08 16.34
N GLU A 44 18.03 5.40 17.45
CA GLU A 44 17.33 5.46 18.74
C GLU A 44 16.49 6.73 18.96
N ARG A 45 15.21 6.52 19.32
CA ARG A 45 14.40 7.43 20.14
C ARG A 45 13.41 6.59 20.97
N PRO A 46 13.26 6.78 22.29
CA PRO A 46 12.71 5.74 23.17
C PRO A 46 11.17 5.75 23.34
N ALA A 47 10.42 4.66 23.60
CA ALA A 47 10.41 3.21 23.23
C ALA A 47 9.18 2.51 23.90
N ALA A 48 8.48 1.50 23.31
CA ALA A 48 7.65 0.42 23.99
C ALA A 48 6.57 -0.39 23.15
N GLY A 49 6.27 -1.65 23.55
CA GLY A 49 4.97 -2.36 23.86
C GLY A 49 4.07 -3.15 22.83
N ARG A 50 3.92 -4.52 22.88
CA ARG A 50 2.90 -5.37 22.14
C ARG A 50 2.50 -6.78 22.69
N ILE A 51 1.39 -7.38 22.18
CA ILE A 51 0.93 -8.80 22.37
C ILE A 51 -0.01 -9.34 21.24
N GLY A 52 0.06 -10.63 20.83
CA GLY A 52 -1.13 -11.45 20.42
C GLY A 52 -1.09 -12.24 19.10
N ALA A 53 -1.68 -13.45 19.00
CA ALA A 53 -1.64 -14.27 17.77
C ALA A 53 -2.74 -15.37 17.56
N PRO A 54 -2.99 -16.34 18.47
CA PRO A 54 -3.31 -17.73 18.03
C PRO A 54 -4.75 -18.06 17.54
N ILE A 55 -5.23 -17.47 16.44
CA ILE A 55 -6.53 -17.81 15.80
C ILE A 55 -6.44 -17.97 14.26
N ALA A 56 -5.39 -17.47 13.59
CA ALA A 56 -5.31 -17.36 12.13
C ALA A 56 -5.40 -18.70 11.35
N GLU A 57 -4.73 -19.76 11.82
CA GLU A 57 -4.54 -21.02 11.09
C GLU A 57 -5.84 -21.77 10.71
N ALA A 58 -6.95 -21.52 11.43
CA ALA A 58 -8.21 -22.22 11.18
C ALA A 58 -8.90 -21.79 9.87
N VAL A 59 -8.68 -20.54 9.44
CA VAL A 59 -9.38 -19.92 8.30
C VAL A 59 -8.74 -20.33 6.96
N GLU A 60 -7.40 -20.44 6.91
CA GLU A 60 -6.63 -20.74 5.69
C GLU A 60 -6.88 -22.12 5.08
N ARG A 61 -7.45 -23.05 5.87
CA ARG A 61 -7.78 -24.40 5.38
C ARG A 61 -9.01 -24.39 4.47
N LEU A 62 -10.03 -23.60 4.81
CA LEU A 62 -11.34 -23.66 4.14
C LEU A 62 -11.31 -22.99 2.76
N GLN A 63 -10.51 -21.94 2.60
CA GLN A 63 -10.54 -21.09 1.42
C GLN A 63 -9.92 -21.74 0.17
N ARG A 64 -9.04 -22.74 0.36
CA ARG A 64 -8.45 -23.54 -0.72
C ARG A 64 -9.48 -24.36 -1.50
N GLU A 65 -10.47 -24.93 -0.81
CA GLU A 65 -11.50 -25.79 -1.43
C GLU A 65 -12.40 -24.99 -2.40
N VAL A 66 -12.57 -23.68 -2.17
CA VAL A 66 -13.41 -22.80 -3.00
C VAL A 66 -12.74 -22.44 -4.33
N THR A 67 -11.42 -22.19 -4.31
CA THR A 67 -10.64 -21.85 -5.52
C THR A 67 -10.58 -23.03 -6.49
N ASP A 68 -10.45 -24.26 -5.98
CA ASP A 68 -10.42 -25.48 -6.80
C ASP A 68 -11.70 -25.72 -7.62
N GLU A 69 -12.87 -25.26 -7.15
CA GLU A 69 -14.13 -25.38 -7.89
C GLU A 69 -14.30 -24.29 -8.97
N ARG A 70 -13.80 -23.07 -8.74
CA ARG A 70 -13.84 -21.99 -9.77
C ARG A 70 -12.99 -22.37 -10.99
N ASN A 71 -11.82 -22.94 -10.76
CA ASN A 71 -10.90 -23.35 -11.82
C ASN A 71 -11.46 -24.46 -12.74
N ARG A 72 -12.40 -25.28 -12.26
CA ARG A 72 -13.09 -26.32 -13.06
C ARG A 72 -14.14 -25.76 -14.03
N LEU A 73 -14.49 -24.48 -13.94
CA LEU A 73 -15.56 -23.85 -14.74
C LEU A 73 -15.03 -22.84 -15.78
N ALA A 74 -13.71 -22.79 -16.01
CA ALA A 74 -13.02 -21.73 -16.74
C ALA A 74 -13.42 -21.57 -18.23
N ASP A 75 -13.95 -22.60 -18.89
CA ASP A 75 -14.28 -22.56 -20.32
C ASP A 75 -15.48 -21.68 -20.68
N CYS A 76 -16.32 -21.32 -19.70
CA CYS A 76 -17.53 -20.53 -19.92
C CYS A 76 -17.25 -19.06 -20.30
N PHE A 77 -16.08 -18.52 -19.95
CA PHE A 77 -15.77 -17.08 -20.03
C PHE A 77 -14.96 -16.66 -21.28
N ARG A 78 -14.84 -17.52 -22.31
CA ARG A 78 -13.77 -17.38 -23.32
C ARG A 78 -14.13 -16.85 -24.71
N GLN A 79 -15.36 -16.40 -24.97
CA GLN A 79 -15.76 -15.84 -26.28
C GLN A 79 -15.87 -14.30 -26.24
N ARG A 80 -15.01 -13.64 -27.04
CA ARG A 80 -15.07 -12.22 -27.38
C ARG A 80 -15.38 -12.10 -28.88
N ASP A 81 -16.25 -11.18 -29.25
CA ASP A 81 -16.38 -10.72 -30.63
C ASP A 81 -16.48 -9.18 -30.69
N VAL A 82 -16.18 -8.59 -31.84
CA VAL A 82 -15.33 -7.37 -31.89
C VAL A 82 -16.06 -6.02 -31.83
N THR A 83 -17.36 -5.95 -32.09
CA THR A 83 -18.07 -4.65 -32.28
C THR A 83 -19.40 -4.48 -31.55
N ALA A 84 -19.68 -5.28 -30.54
CA ALA A 84 -20.71 -4.98 -29.55
C ALA A 84 -20.42 -5.71 -28.25
N GLU A 85 -20.54 -5.02 -27.12
CA GLU A 85 -20.95 -5.66 -25.87
C GLU A 85 -22.42 -6.05 -26.02
N VAL A 86 -22.66 -7.07 -26.85
CA VAL A 86 -23.77 -7.97 -26.58
C VAL A 86 -23.36 -8.67 -25.30
N GLU A 87 -23.82 -8.14 -24.17
CA GLU A 87 -24.10 -8.96 -22.99
C GLU A 87 -25.06 -10.05 -23.47
N ALA A 88 -24.50 -11.13 -24.00
CA ALA A 88 -25.24 -12.36 -24.16
C ALA A 88 -25.68 -12.70 -22.74
N SER A 89 -26.99 -12.65 -22.51
CA SER A 89 -27.59 -12.84 -21.19
C SER A 89 -27.48 -14.31 -20.77
N CYS A 90 -26.24 -14.73 -20.51
CA CYS A 90 -25.86 -15.98 -19.92
C CYS A 90 -26.06 -15.86 -18.41
N THR A 91 -27.31 -15.60 -18.00
CA THR A 91 -27.80 -15.82 -16.63
C THR A 91 -27.72 -17.32 -16.33
N HIS A 92 -26.50 -17.75 -16.04
CA HIS A 92 -26.27 -19.03 -15.41
C HIS A 92 -26.78 -18.89 -13.98
N ALA A 93 -27.93 -19.50 -13.66
CA ALA A 93 -28.47 -19.50 -12.30
C ALA A 93 -27.43 -19.94 -11.24
N ARG A 94 -26.42 -20.73 -11.63
CA ARG A 94 -25.25 -21.04 -10.79
C ARG A 94 -24.32 -19.84 -10.57
N LEU A 95 -24.00 -19.05 -11.61
CA LEU A 95 -23.21 -17.81 -11.49
C LEU A 95 -23.95 -16.83 -10.57
N ASP A 96 -25.21 -16.53 -10.87
CA ASP A 96 -26.06 -15.62 -10.09
C ASP A 96 -26.13 -16.04 -8.60
N SER A 97 -26.25 -17.35 -8.33
CA SER A 97 -26.23 -17.89 -6.96
C SER A 97 -24.87 -17.76 -6.26
N LEU A 98 -23.76 -17.89 -7.00
CA LEU A 98 -22.40 -17.76 -6.48
C LEU A 98 -22.02 -16.30 -6.23
N GLU A 99 -22.51 -15.37 -7.06
CA GLU A 99 -22.36 -13.93 -6.85
C GLU A 99 -23.17 -13.45 -5.65
N THR A 100 -24.42 -13.92 -5.52
CA THR A 100 -25.26 -13.65 -4.33
C THR A 100 -24.58 -14.14 -3.06
N LEU A 101 -24.14 -15.40 -3.02
CA LEU A 101 -23.41 -15.97 -1.89
C LEU A 101 -22.07 -15.24 -1.62
N HIS A 102 -21.38 -14.79 -2.67
CA HIS A 102 -20.15 -14.02 -2.52
C HIS A 102 -20.41 -12.66 -1.85
N LEU A 103 -21.47 -11.96 -2.24
CA LEU A 103 -21.88 -10.69 -1.65
C LEU A 103 -22.32 -10.86 -0.18
N GLU A 104 -23.07 -11.92 0.13
CA GLU A 104 -23.46 -12.27 1.51
C GLU A 104 -22.23 -12.53 2.40
N LEU A 105 -21.33 -13.42 1.97
CA LEU A 105 -20.10 -13.73 2.71
C LEU A 105 -19.14 -12.53 2.80
N ALA A 106 -19.08 -11.68 1.78
CA ALA A 106 -18.33 -10.44 1.83
C ALA A 106 -18.95 -9.46 2.85
N ALA A 107 -20.28 -9.35 2.91
CA ALA A 107 -20.96 -8.52 3.90
C ALA A 107 -20.72 -9.02 5.33
N GLU A 108 -20.80 -10.34 5.58
CA GLU A 108 -20.44 -10.94 6.86
C GLU A 108 -18.97 -10.69 7.22
N GLN A 109 -18.04 -10.93 6.29
CA GLN A 109 -16.62 -10.66 6.47
C GLN A 109 -16.38 -9.17 6.84
N ASN A 110 -17.09 -8.26 6.19
CA ASN A 110 -17.00 -6.81 6.42
C ASN A 110 -17.73 -6.34 7.69
N ALA A 111 -18.63 -7.14 8.26
CA ALA A 111 -19.22 -6.87 9.58
C ALA A 111 -18.27 -7.28 10.72
N MET A 112 -17.40 -8.29 10.50
CA MET A 112 -16.42 -8.78 11.49
C MET A 112 -15.21 -7.86 11.70
N THR A 113 -15.01 -6.85 10.85
CA THR A 113 -13.91 -5.89 11.02
C THR A 113 -14.29 -4.52 10.49
N THR A 114 -13.71 -3.46 11.04
CA THR A 114 -13.83 -2.13 10.42
C THR A 114 -12.79 -2.05 9.29
N GLY A 115 -13.17 -1.63 8.07
CA GLY A 115 -12.21 -1.50 6.96
C GLY A 115 -11.01 -0.60 7.28
N ILE A 116 -11.23 0.40 8.14
CA ILE A 116 -10.21 1.32 8.70
C ILE A 116 -9.65 0.87 10.06
N ALA A 117 -9.75 -0.41 10.44
CA ALA A 117 -9.31 -0.89 11.75
C ALA A 117 -7.80 -0.72 11.97
N PHE A 118 -6.99 -0.94 10.92
CA PHE A 118 -5.54 -0.75 10.95
C PHE A 118 -5.19 0.72 11.25
N ASP A 119 -5.80 1.64 10.51
CA ASP A 119 -5.71 3.08 10.69
C ASP A 119 -6.18 3.53 12.08
N LEU A 120 -7.31 2.99 12.57
CA LEU A 120 -7.83 3.30 13.91
C LEU A 120 -6.89 2.84 15.03
N ILE A 121 -6.22 1.69 14.88
CA ILE A 121 -5.26 1.21 15.89
C ILE A 121 -4.13 2.22 16.03
N TYR A 122 -3.57 2.68 14.91
CA TYR A 122 -2.52 3.70 14.94
C TYR A 122 -3.03 5.07 15.38
N GLN A 123 -4.17 5.55 14.89
CA GLN A 123 -4.74 6.85 15.32
C GLN A 123 -5.06 6.87 16.82
N ARG A 124 -5.57 5.78 17.40
CA ARG A 124 -5.79 5.63 18.85
C ARG A 124 -4.49 5.63 19.65
N ALA A 125 -3.39 5.20 19.04
CA ALA A 125 -2.05 5.27 19.62
C ALA A 125 -1.38 6.65 19.44
N GLY A 126 -2.08 7.63 18.87
CA GLY A 126 -1.56 8.97 18.58
C GLY A 126 -0.82 9.07 17.25
N GLY A 127 -0.95 8.07 16.37
CA GLY A 127 -0.30 8.04 15.06
C GLY A 127 -0.95 8.94 14.02
N THR A 128 -0.13 9.59 13.20
CA THR A 128 -0.52 10.46 12.08
C THR A 128 0.28 10.10 10.82
N GLY A 129 -0.02 10.75 9.69
CA GLY A 129 0.78 10.60 8.47
C GLY A 129 0.71 9.22 7.79
N LEU A 130 -0.14 8.30 8.28
CA LEU A 130 -0.28 6.94 7.75
C LEU A 130 -0.58 6.97 6.26
N THR A 131 0.42 6.61 5.46
CA THR A 131 0.34 6.62 4.00
C THR A 131 1.10 5.42 3.42
N ALA A 132 0.65 4.97 2.26
CA ALA A 132 1.33 3.95 1.47
C ALA A 132 1.79 4.58 0.15
N SER A 133 3.00 4.25 -0.29
CA SER A 133 3.47 4.62 -1.63
C SER A 133 4.26 3.48 -2.28
N THR A 134 4.08 3.35 -3.58
CA THR A 134 4.71 2.30 -4.40
C THR A 134 5.58 2.96 -5.45
N GLY A 135 6.88 2.67 -5.41
CA GLY A 135 7.86 3.00 -6.44
C GLY A 135 7.86 1.95 -7.56
N ARG A 136 8.97 1.85 -8.29
CA ARG A 136 9.20 0.74 -9.23
C ARG A 136 9.84 -0.48 -8.59
N ASP A 137 10.66 -0.25 -7.57
CA ASP A 137 11.54 -1.24 -6.95
C ASP A 137 11.29 -1.38 -5.44
N TRP A 138 10.32 -0.63 -4.91
CA TRP A 138 9.99 -0.57 -3.49
C TRP A 138 8.51 -0.27 -3.29
N MET A 139 7.98 -0.74 -2.16
CA MET A 139 6.74 -0.27 -1.56
C MET A 139 7.06 0.14 -0.14
N LYS A 140 6.58 1.31 0.30
CA LYS A 140 6.83 1.81 1.66
C LYS A 140 5.56 2.30 2.32
N PHE A 141 5.53 2.14 3.63
CA PHE A 141 4.49 2.66 4.50
C PHE A 141 5.12 3.71 5.40
N ASP A 142 4.69 4.96 5.26
CA ASP A 142 5.14 6.06 6.10
C ASP A 142 4.12 6.27 7.22
N ILE A 143 4.60 6.43 8.45
CA ILE A 143 3.75 6.72 9.60
C ILE A 143 4.52 7.51 10.66
N ASP A 144 3.90 8.55 11.20
CA ASP A 144 4.36 9.23 12.39
C ASP A 144 3.73 8.55 13.61
N LEU A 145 4.54 8.05 14.55
CA LEU A 145 4.06 7.48 15.81
C LEU A 145 4.82 8.08 17.00
N PRO A 146 4.18 8.19 18.18
CA PRO A 146 4.90 8.39 19.43
C PRO A 146 5.94 7.28 19.64
N ALA A 147 7.14 7.64 20.08
CA ALA A 147 8.25 6.67 20.20
C ALA A 147 7.96 5.51 21.17
N ASN A 148 7.03 5.70 22.12
CA ASN A 148 6.51 4.64 22.99
C ASN A 148 5.50 3.68 22.31
N GLN A 149 5.37 3.75 20.99
CA GLN A 149 4.55 2.86 20.14
C GLN A 149 5.40 2.18 19.06
N LEU A 150 6.74 2.22 19.14
CA LEU A 150 7.62 1.53 18.19
C LEU A 150 7.35 0.02 18.17
N GLU A 151 7.08 -0.59 19.31
CA GLU A 151 6.70 -2.00 19.28
C GLU A 151 5.31 -2.10 18.62
N LEU A 152 4.31 -1.26 18.95
CA LEU A 152 3.02 -1.19 18.23
C LEU A 152 3.13 -0.88 16.71
N PHE A 153 4.26 -0.41 16.20
CA PHE A 153 4.58 -0.46 14.78
C PHE A 153 4.98 -1.90 14.34
N MET A 154 6.00 -2.48 14.98
CA MET A 154 6.68 -3.70 14.52
C MET A 154 5.81 -4.93 14.19
N TRP A 155 4.93 -5.46 15.07
CA TRP A 155 3.98 -6.55 14.73
C TRP A 155 2.64 -6.09 14.10
N MET A 156 2.47 -4.81 13.72
CA MET A 156 1.40 -4.39 12.81
C MET A 156 1.90 -4.62 11.39
N GLU A 157 3.13 -4.18 11.12
CA GLU A 157 3.84 -4.51 9.88
C GLU A 157 4.20 -6.00 9.80
N ARG A 158 4.62 -6.67 10.90
CA ARG A 158 4.74 -8.14 10.89
C ARG A 158 3.38 -8.83 10.73
N SER A 159 2.27 -8.34 11.29
CA SER A 159 0.94 -8.94 10.99
C SER A 159 0.57 -8.82 9.51
N ARG A 160 0.90 -7.68 8.89
CA ARG A 160 0.71 -7.40 7.46
C ARG A 160 1.55 -8.32 6.56
N VAL A 161 2.74 -8.72 7.01
CA VAL A 161 3.67 -9.61 6.27
C VAL A 161 3.45 -11.10 6.57
N GLU A 162 3.15 -11.45 7.82
CA GLU A 162 3.12 -12.84 8.28
C GLU A 162 1.76 -13.51 8.06
N ASN A 163 0.66 -12.78 8.25
CA ASN A 163 -0.71 -13.31 8.17
C ASN A 163 -1.69 -12.28 7.57
N PRO A 164 -1.53 -11.86 6.30
CA PRO A 164 -2.46 -10.91 5.68
C PRO A 164 -3.86 -11.52 5.51
N VAL A 165 -4.89 -10.70 5.71
CA VAL A 165 -6.27 -11.07 5.34
C VAL A 165 -6.77 -10.08 4.30
N PHE A 166 -6.63 -10.43 3.02
CA PHE A 166 -7.07 -9.58 1.92
C PHE A 166 -8.61 -9.48 1.87
N ARG A 167 -9.11 -8.30 2.23
CA ARG A 167 -10.51 -7.89 2.21
C ARG A 167 -10.70 -6.82 1.12
N TYR A 168 -11.95 -6.50 0.79
CA TYR A 168 -12.30 -5.39 -0.11
C TYR A 168 -11.61 -5.37 -1.49
N PHE A 169 -11.24 -6.55 -2.03
CA PHE A 169 -10.47 -6.62 -3.29
C PHE A 169 -11.11 -5.84 -4.45
N GLU A 170 -12.40 -6.01 -4.70
CA GLU A 170 -13.10 -5.29 -5.78
C GLU A 170 -13.16 -3.76 -5.53
N PRO A 171 -13.61 -3.26 -4.36
CA PRO A 171 -13.49 -1.84 -4.02
C PRO A 171 -12.07 -1.25 -4.17
N GLU A 172 -11.03 -1.95 -3.69
CA GLU A 172 -9.65 -1.46 -3.80
C GLU A 172 -9.15 -1.46 -5.25
N ARG A 173 -9.58 -2.44 -6.06
CA ARG A 173 -9.31 -2.48 -7.50
C ARG A 173 -9.92 -1.28 -8.22
N GLU A 174 -11.14 -0.88 -7.85
CA GLU A 174 -11.77 0.35 -8.36
C GLU A 174 -11.02 1.62 -7.91
N VAL A 175 -10.54 1.69 -6.67
CA VAL A 175 -9.70 2.79 -6.17
C VAL A 175 -8.41 2.92 -6.99
N VAL A 176 -7.73 1.80 -7.28
CA VAL A 176 -6.53 1.80 -8.14
C VAL A 176 -6.86 2.25 -9.57
N VAL A 177 -7.97 1.78 -10.14
CA VAL A 177 -8.43 2.22 -11.47
C VAL A 177 -8.70 3.74 -11.50
N ASP A 178 -9.31 4.31 -10.45
CA ASP A 178 -9.52 5.76 -10.35
C ASP A 178 -8.20 6.54 -10.17
N GLN A 179 -7.24 6.03 -9.39
CA GLN A 179 -5.91 6.63 -9.28
C GLN A 179 -5.20 6.73 -10.64
N ILE A 180 -5.30 5.68 -11.48
CA ILE A 180 -4.74 5.68 -12.84
C ILE A 180 -5.50 6.66 -13.75
N ARG A 181 -6.83 6.74 -13.67
CA ARG A 181 -7.63 7.76 -14.40
C ARG A 181 -7.22 9.18 -14.01
N ARG A 182 -7.03 9.46 -12.71
CA ARG A 182 -6.51 10.75 -12.23
C ARG A 182 -5.11 11.06 -12.72
N GLN A 183 -4.28 10.03 -12.95
CA GLN A 183 -2.96 10.20 -13.55
C GLN A 183 -3.03 10.52 -15.04
N ASP A 184 -3.90 9.86 -15.81
CA ASP A 184 -4.09 10.14 -17.25
C ASP A 184 -4.80 11.48 -17.52
N ASN A 185 -5.58 11.99 -16.56
CA ASN A 185 -6.13 13.35 -16.60
C ASN A 185 -5.07 14.46 -16.45
N ARG A 186 -3.80 14.12 -16.15
CA ARG A 186 -2.68 15.08 -16.18
C ARG A 186 -2.07 15.14 -17.59
N PRO A 187 -1.67 16.33 -18.08
CA PRO A 187 -1.18 16.48 -19.46
C PRO A 187 0.09 15.67 -19.76
N ASP A 188 0.89 15.32 -18.75
CA ASP A 188 2.09 14.48 -18.89
C ASP A 188 1.81 12.98 -18.72
N GLY A 189 0.66 12.58 -18.16
CA GLY A 189 0.35 11.21 -17.77
C GLY A 189 0.38 10.21 -18.93
N PRO A 190 -0.48 10.36 -19.95
CA PRO A 190 -0.52 9.45 -21.09
C PRO A 190 0.79 9.43 -21.88
N TYR A 191 1.42 10.60 -22.07
CA TYR A 191 2.73 10.73 -22.72
C TYR A 191 3.81 9.92 -21.99
N ARG A 192 3.94 10.06 -20.66
CA ARG A 192 4.92 9.31 -19.86
C ARG A 192 4.61 7.82 -19.80
N ARG A 193 3.35 7.42 -19.91
CA ARG A 193 2.92 6.01 -20.02
C ARG A 193 3.44 5.40 -21.33
N VAL A 194 3.11 6.01 -22.47
CA VAL A 194 3.47 5.53 -23.81
C VAL A 194 4.98 5.61 -24.06
N LEU A 195 5.64 6.73 -23.71
CA LEU A 195 7.08 6.88 -23.88
C LEU A 195 7.85 5.76 -23.18
N ARG A 196 7.48 5.44 -21.93
CA ARG A 196 8.10 4.36 -21.16
C ARG A 196 7.94 3.00 -21.84
N SER A 197 6.75 2.64 -22.32
CA SER A 197 6.55 1.38 -23.05
C SER A 197 7.30 1.31 -24.39
N LEU A 198 7.71 2.46 -24.95
CA LEU A 198 8.57 2.52 -26.14
C LEU A 198 10.07 2.62 -25.82
N THR A 199 10.45 2.87 -24.56
CA THR A 199 11.85 3.08 -24.15
C THR A 199 12.58 1.78 -23.83
N TYR A 200 11.84 0.71 -23.49
CA TYR A 200 12.39 -0.56 -23.07
C TYR A 200 11.78 -1.70 -23.89
N ASP A 201 12.60 -2.46 -24.62
CA ASP A 201 12.09 -3.52 -25.52
C ASP A 201 11.48 -4.72 -24.76
N ALA A 202 12.23 -5.27 -23.81
CA ALA A 202 11.86 -6.49 -23.06
C ALA A 202 12.20 -6.39 -21.56
N HIS A 203 12.45 -5.18 -21.05
CA HIS A 203 12.79 -4.97 -19.64
C HIS A 203 11.54 -4.62 -18.81
N PRO A 204 11.35 -5.15 -17.58
CA PRO A 204 10.17 -4.88 -16.75
C PRO A 204 9.88 -3.40 -16.51
N TYR A 205 10.90 -2.52 -16.54
CA TYR A 205 10.70 -1.06 -16.40
C TYR A 205 9.93 -0.40 -17.56
N GLY A 206 9.79 -1.09 -18.69
CA GLY A 206 8.89 -0.70 -19.79
C GLY A 206 7.42 -0.93 -19.49
N TRP A 207 7.10 -1.79 -18.52
CA TRP A 207 5.73 -1.99 -18.10
C TRP A 207 5.12 -0.70 -17.55
N ALA A 208 3.84 -0.54 -17.83
CA ALA A 208 3.02 0.58 -17.39
C ALA A 208 1.66 0.02 -17.02
N HIS A 209 1.00 0.64 -16.04
CA HIS A 209 -0.33 0.20 -15.61
C HIS A 209 -1.34 0.43 -16.75
N TRP A 210 -1.71 -0.63 -17.47
CA TRP A 210 -2.76 -0.58 -18.48
C TRP A 210 -4.11 -0.93 -17.86
N PHE A 211 -5.17 -0.25 -18.30
CA PHE A 211 -6.53 -0.54 -17.80
C PHE A 211 -6.95 -1.99 -18.08
N SER A 212 -6.49 -2.58 -19.18
CA SER A 212 -6.71 -3.99 -19.55
C SER A 212 -6.17 -4.99 -18.53
N ASP A 213 -5.13 -4.61 -17.81
CA ASP A 213 -4.42 -5.49 -16.89
C ASP A 213 -5.11 -5.41 -15.53
N LEU A 214 -5.45 -4.19 -15.10
CA LEU A 214 -6.21 -3.93 -13.86
C LEU A 214 -7.63 -4.52 -13.88
N THR A 215 -8.33 -4.46 -15.02
CA THR A 215 -9.68 -5.04 -15.13
C THR A 215 -9.67 -6.57 -15.22
N ARG A 216 -8.51 -7.18 -15.46
CA ARG A 216 -8.31 -8.65 -15.51
C ARG A 216 -7.63 -9.22 -14.26
N ALA A 217 -7.09 -8.36 -13.39
CA ALA A 217 -6.45 -8.77 -12.15
C ALA A 217 -7.44 -9.54 -11.25
N THR A 218 -6.97 -10.66 -10.73
CA THR A 218 -7.68 -11.62 -9.87
C THR A 218 -7.17 -11.55 -8.43
N ARG A 219 -7.88 -12.20 -7.51
CA ARG A 219 -7.45 -12.30 -6.10
C ARG A 219 -6.19 -13.18 -5.97
N GLU A 220 -6.07 -14.14 -6.87
CA GLU A 220 -4.95 -15.06 -7.01
C GLU A 220 -3.67 -14.32 -7.41
N ASP A 221 -3.73 -13.38 -8.37
CA ASP A 221 -2.58 -12.53 -8.75
C ASP A 221 -2.06 -11.71 -7.55
N HIS A 222 -2.97 -11.22 -6.70
CA HIS A 222 -2.62 -10.50 -5.46
C HIS A 222 -1.87 -11.40 -4.46
N TRP A 223 -2.28 -12.66 -4.31
CA TRP A 223 -1.58 -13.64 -3.48
C TRP A 223 -0.21 -14.03 -4.06
N GLU A 224 -0.11 -14.19 -5.38
CA GLU A 224 1.16 -14.49 -6.05
C GLU A 224 2.17 -13.35 -5.84
N ILE A 225 1.76 -12.10 -6.07
CA ILE A 225 2.58 -10.91 -5.77
C ILE A 225 2.98 -10.89 -4.30
N PHE A 226 2.06 -11.15 -3.38
CA PHE A 226 2.35 -11.14 -1.95
C PHE A 226 3.42 -12.18 -1.58
N TYR A 227 3.18 -13.46 -1.85
CA TYR A 227 4.11 -14.53 -1.46
C TYR A 227 5.44 -14.50 -2.23
N THR A 228 5.49 -13.89 -3.42
CA THR A 228 6.73 -13.73 -4.18
C THR A 228 7.61 -12.59 -3.63
N TYR A 229 7.00 -11.45 -3.26
CA TYR A 229 7.77 -10.22 -2.97
C TYR A 229 7.78 -9.82 -1.50
N PHE A 230 6.76 -10.11 -0.70
CA PHE A 230 6.68 -9.80 0.74
C PHE A 230 7.37 -10.87 1.60
N ILE A 231 8.52 -11.37 1.13
CA ILE A 231 9.38 -12.27 1.91
C ILE A 231 10.25 -11.46 2.87
N PRO A 232 10.60 -12.00 4.07
CA PRO A 232 11.43 -11.33 5.05
C PRO A 232 12.72 -10.70 4.50
N GLN A 233 13.37 -11.35 3.53
CA GLN A 233 14.65 -10.91 2.96
C GLN A 233 14.55 -9.66 2.06
N ASN A 234 13.33 -9.24 1.70
CA ASN A 234 13.07 -8.04 0.91
C ASN A 234 12.63 -6.83 1.76
N LEU A 235 12.62 -6.97 3.09
CA LEU A 235 12.13 -5.94 4.02
C LEU A 235 13.28 -5.21 4.71
N VAL A 236 13.11 -3.89 4.86
CA VAL A 236 14.06 -2.91 5.41
C VAL A 236 13.32 -1.91 6.32
#